data_AF-A0A1M7APP1-F1
#
_entry.id   AF-A0A1M7APP1-F1
#
_cell.length_a   1.000
_cell.length_b   1.000
_cell.length_c   1.000
_cell.angle_alpha   90.00
_cell.angle_beta   90.00
_cell.angle_gamma   90.00
#
_symmetry.space_group_name_H-M   'P 1'
#
loop_
_entity.id
_entity.type
_entity.pdbx_description
1 polymer ?
#
loop_
_entity_poly.entity_id
_entity_poly.type
_entity_poly.pdbx_seq_one_letter_code
_entity_poly.pdbx_strand_id
1 'polypeptide(L)'
;MPSLLIHAARVLLLVLLCSQGSEAQDLDPHQVFEAECLSCHGHAGAFARAKLHLDSDTPMTSGDRPVAAFLRYHRGGQPEPAIQSLVAMFRQQLLSGGLYSGLDQRCLFCHDRAYDFARQRLVLRDGKLVGRYSGHDIAAFLPGHARLTPSEAARMYATFESFLLPPR
;
A
#
# COMPACT_ATOMS: atom_id res chain seq x y z
N MET A 1 -16.39 16.27 -55.08
CA MET A 1 -15.75 16.75 -53.84
C MET A 1 -15.95 15.76 -52.67
N PRO A 2 -15.44 14.50 -52.71
CA PRO A 2 -15.56 13.54 -51.59
C PRO A 2 -14.28 13.43 -50.73
N SER A 3 -13.17 14.03 -51.17
CA SER A 3 -11.85 13.78 -50.58
C SER A 3 -11.64 14.46 -49.22
N LEU A 4 -12.24 15.63 -48.98
CA LEU A 4 -12.07 16.39 -47.73
C LEU A 4 -12.74 15.72 -46.52
N LEU A 5 -13.89 15.06 -46.72
CA LEU A 5 -14.62 14.37 -45.66
C LEU A 5 -13.88 13.11 -45.15
N ILE A 6 -13.17 12.41 -46.05
CA ILE A 6 -12.39 11.21 -45.71
C ILE A 6 -11.13 11.56 -44.91
N HIS A 7 -10.50 12.71 -45.22
CA HIS A 7 -9.34 13.19 -44.46
C HIS A 7 -9.74 13.69 -43.06
N ALA A 8 -10.87 14.39 -42.94
CA ALA A 8 -11.39 14.81 -41.63
C ALA A 8 -11.75 13.60 -40.74
N ALA A 9 -12.38 12.56 -41.30
CA ALA A 9 -12.70 11.33 -40.57
C ALA A 9 -11.45 10.55 -40.12
N ARG A 10 -10.39 10.53 -40.93
CA ARG A 10 -9.11 9.88 -40.58
C ARG A 10 -8.34 10.63 -39.49
N VAL A 11 -8.35 11.96 -39.50
CA VAL A 11 -7.73 12.77 -38.44
C VAL A 11 -8.47 12.60 -37.12
N LEU A 12 -9.81 12.58 -37.16
CA LEU A 12 -10.64 12.37 -35.96
C LEU A 12 -10.42 10.98 -35.34
N LEU A 13 -10.27 9.94 -36.16
CA LEU A 13 -9.97 8.58 -35.71
C LEU A 13 -8.57 8.46 -35.09
N LEU A 14 -7.56 9.18 -35.61
CA LEU A 14 -6.21 9.19 -35.03
C LEU A 14 -6.16 9.91 -33.67
N VAL A 15 -6.93 10.99 -33.48
CA VAL A 15 -6.98 11.72 -32.21
C VAL A 15 -7.66 10.88 -31.11
N LEU A 16 -8.69 10.09 -31.46
CA LEU A 16 -9.38 9.19 -30.53
C LEU A 16 -8.51 8.00 -30.06
N LEU A 17 -7.55 7.55 -30.87
CA LEU A 17 -6.63 6.46 -30.53
C LEU A 17 -5.48 6.91 -29.60
N CYS A 18 -5.16 8.20 -29.55
CA CYS A 18 -4.11 8.75 -28.69
C CYS A 18 -4.60 9.13 -27.28
N SER A 19 -5.92 9.12 -27.05
CA SER A 19 -6.54 9.39 -25.75
C SER A 19 -6.67 8.15 -24.86
N GLN A 20 -5.85 7.12 -25.09
CA GLN A 20 -5.66 6.03 -24.12
C GLN A 20 -5.00 6.66 -22.89
N GLY A 21 -5.84 7.07 -21.94
CA GLY A 21 -5.41 7.59 -20.65
C GLY A 21 -4.37 6.65 -20.09
N SER A 22 -3.21 7.19 -19.74
CA SER A 22 -2.25 6.48 -18.93
C SER A 22 -2.97 6.15 -17.62
N GLU A 23 -3.49 4.94 -17.47
CA GLU A 23 -3.76 4.43 -16.14
C GLU A 23 -2.42 4.51 -15.42
N ALA A 24 -2.34 5.40 -14.42
CA ALA A 24 -1.24 5.38 -13.49
C ALA A 24 -1.23 3.95 -12.94
N GLN A 25 -0.25 3.14 -13.36
CA GLN A 25 -0.04 1.84 -12.76
C GLN A 25 0.11 2.08 -11.27
N ASP A 26 -0.83 1.53 -10.51
CA ASP A 26 -0.85 1.64 -9.07
C ASP A 26 0.40 0.94 -8.53
N LEU A 27 1.40 1.74 -8.15
CA LEU A 27 2.70 1.24 -7.71
C LEU A 27 2.52 0.57 -6.35
N ASP A 28 2.79 -0.73 -6.27
CA ASP A 28 2.82 -1.46 -4.99
C ASP A 28 4.03 -0.97 -4.17
N PRO A 29 3.82 -0.21 -3.08
CA PRO A 29 4.91 0.37 -2.31
C PRO A 29 5.77 -0.68 -1.60
N HIS A 30 5.23 -1.88 -1.33
CA HIS A 30 6.03 -2.96 -0.75
C HIS A 30 7.01 -3.51 -1.78
N GLN A 31 6.58 -3.67 -3.04
CA GLN A 31 7.48 -4.09 -4.11
C GLN A 31 8.56 -3.05 -4.38
N VAL A 32 8.19 -1.76 -4.42
CA VAL A 32 9.16 -0.66 -4.57
C VAL A 32 10.17 -0.69 -3.43
N PHE A 33 9.71 -0.83 -2.18
CA PHE A 33 10.61 -0.88 -1.03
C PHE A 33 11.50 -2.14 -1.04
N GLU A 34 10.96 -3.30 -1.41
CA GLU A 34 11.72 -4.54 -1.48
C GLU A 34 12.81 -4.49 -2.57
N ALA A 35 12.53 -3.87 -3.72
CA ALA A 35 13.49 -3.71 -4.80
C ALA A 35 14.60 -2.69 -4.45
N GLU A 36 14.23 -1.54 -3.89
CA GLU A 36 15.13 -0.38 -3.80
C GLU A 36 15.75 -0.17 -2.41
N CYS A 37 15.10 -0.64 -1.34
CA CYS A 37 15.44 -0.26 0.03
C CYS A 37 15.85 -1.44 0.92
N LEU A 38 15.35 -2.66 0.63
CA LEU A 38 15.44 -3.79 1.56
C LEU A 38 16.86 -4.23 1.90
N SER A 39 17.78 -4.20 0.92
CA SER A 39 19.17 -4.63 1.13
C SER A 39 19.91 -3.83 2.20
N CYS A 40 19.53 -2.57 2.41
CA CYS A 40 20.13 -1.70 3.43
C CYS A 40 19.27 -1.54 4.69
N HIS A 41 17.93 -1.65 4.58
CA HIS A 41 17.00 -1.29 5.64
C HIS A 41 16.24 -2.48 6.27
N GLY A 42 16.33 -3.68 5.70
CA GLY A 42 15.47 -4.80 6.09
C GLY A 42 14.04 -4.61 5.59
N HIS A 43 13.02 -5.12 6.29
CA HIS A 43 11.62 -4.98 5.87
C HIS A 43 10.98 -3.66 6.30
N ALA A 44 10.09 -3.13 5.44
CA ALA A 44 9.50 -1.80 5.58
C ALA A 44 8.82 -1.55 6.94
N GLY A 45 8.02 -2.49 7.44
CA GLY A 45 7.31 -2.33 8.71
C GLY A 45 8.24 -2.26 9.92
N ALA A 46 9.28 -3.10 9.96
CA ALA A 46 10.27 -3.07 11.03
C ALA A 46 11.12 -1.79 10.96
N PHE A 47 11.54 -1.41 9.76
CA PHE A 47 12.25 -0.15 9.51
C PHE A 47 11.43 1.07 9.96
N ALA A 48 10.17 1.17 9.54
CA ALA A 48 9.31 2.30 9.84
C ALA A 48 9.19 2.53 11.35
N ARG A 49 8.89 1.48 12.12
CA ARG A 49 8.75 1.58 13.58
C ARG A 49 10.06 1.92 14.30
N ALA A 50 11.20 1.50 13.73
CA ALA A 50 12.50 1.72 14.35
C ALA A 50 13.12 3.08 14.01
N LYS A 51 12.75 3.68 12.87
CA LYS A 51 13.46 4.84 12.29
C LYS A 51 12.57 6.02 11.93
N LEU A 52 11.26 5.84 11.89
CA LEU A 52 10.32 6.89 11.55
C LEU A 52 9.38 7.17 12.72
N HIS A 53 8.75 8.33 12.70
CA HIS A 53 7.66 8.68 13.60
C HIS A 53 6.60 9.48 12.82
N LEU A 54 5.42 9.66 13.40
CA LEU A 54 4.41 10.56 12.86
C LEU A 54 4.50 11.91 13.57
N ASP A 55 4.58 12.99 12.80
CA ASP A 55 4.18 14.31 13.27
C ASP A 55 2.80 14.62 12.71
N SER A 56 1.81 14.60 13.59
CA SER A 56 0.38 14.57 13.27
C SER A 56 0.04 13.41 12.33
N ASP A 57 0.21 13.63 11.04
CA ASP A 57 -0.14 12.71 9.97
C ASP A 57 0.99 12.51 8.94
N THR A 58 2.10 13.22 9.13
CA THR A 58 3.25 13.20 8.22
C THR A 58 4.30 12.24 8.76
N PRO A 59 4.72 11.22 8.00
CA PRO A 59 5.89 10.42 8.35
C PRO A 59 7.16 11.28 8.34
N MET A 60 7.86 11.27 9.46
CA MET A 60 9.10 11.99 9.72
C MET A 60 10.24 11.00 9.93
N THR A 61 11.43 11.38 9.48
CA THR A 61 12.68 10.67 9.82
C THR A 61 13.07 10.91 11.29
N SER A 62 13.99 10.13 11.85
CA SER A 62 14.50 10.37 13.23
C SER A 62 15.20 11.71 13.44
N GLY A 63 15.52 12.44 12.36
CA GLY A 63 16.11 13.79 12.40
C GLY A 63 15.11 14.87 12.03
N ASP A 64 13.82 14.65 12.29
CA ASP A 64 12.71 15.62 12.14
C ASP A 64 12.55 16.23 10.74
N ARG A 65 12.99 15.50 9.71
CA ARG A 65 12.72 15.84 8.30
C ARG A 65 11.56 15.00 7.75
N PRO A 66 10.61 15.59 7.00
CA PRO A 66 9.59 14.83 6.29
C PRO A 66 10.18 13.77 5.37
N VAL A 67 9.66 12.54 5.44
CA VAL A 67 10.17 11.42 4.63
C VAL A 67 10.08 11.71 3.14
N ALA A 68 9.01 12.38 2.69
CA ALA A 68 8.87 12.78 1.30
C ALA A 68 10.06 13.64 0.81
N ALA A 69 10.44 14.64 1.60
CA ALA A 69 11.58 15.51 1.29
C ALA A 69 12.91 14.77 1.35
N PHE A 70 13.06 13.81 2.27
CA PHE A 70 14.24 12.94 2.38
C PHE A 70 14.43 12.08 1.12
N LEU A 71 13.36 11.43 0.65
CA LEU A 71 13.42 10.48 -0.47
C LEU A 71 13.72 11.14 -1.82
N ARG A 72 13.54 12.45 -1.97
CA ARG A 72 13.94 13.18 -3.20
C ARG A 72 15.45 13.19 -3.44
N TYR A 73 16.26 12.95 -2.41
CA TYR A 73 17.73 13.06 -2.51
C TYR A 73 18.46 11.81 -2.04
N HIS A 74 17.84 10.98 -1.19
CA HIS A 74 18.49 9.79 -0.65
C HIS A 74 18.86 8.81 -1.78
N ARG A 75 20.15 8.45 -1.87
CA ARG A 75 20.69 7.47 -2.84
C ARG A 75 20.38 7.79 -4.31
N GLY A 76 20.30 9.07 -4.67
CA GLY A 76 19.99 9.50 -6.04
C GLY A 76 18.53 9.90 -6.25
N GLY A 77 17.69 9.74 -5.22
CA GLY A 77 16.31 10.18 -5.22
C GLY A 77 15.34 9.13 -5.77
N GLN A 78 14.08 9.26 -5.37
CA GLN A 78 12.96 8.46 -5.89
C GLN A 78 12.04 9.33 -6.75
N PRO A 79 11.38 8.76 -7.78
CA PRO A 79 10.38 9.50 -8.55
C PRO A 79 9.17 9.83 -7.68
N GLU A 80 8.52 10.97 -7.93
CA GLU A 80 7.44 11.47 -7.06
C GLU A 80 6.28 10.46 -6.83
N PRO A 81 5.82 9.67 -7.83
CA PRO A 81 4.82 8.63 -7.58
C PRO A 81 5.29 7.56 -6.58
N ALA A 82 6.55 7.13 -6.65
CA ALA A 82 7.11 6.18 -5.69
C ALA A 82 7.23 6.80 -4.29
N ILE A 83 7.61 8.09 -4.21
CA ILE A 83 7.65 8.83 -2.95
C ILE A 83 6.27 8.84 -2.29
N GLN A 84 5.23 9.19 -3.04
CA GLN A 84 3.86 9.24 -2.54
C GLN A 84 3.40 7.87 -2.01
N SER A 85 3.58 6.81 -2.80
CA SER A 85 3.21 5.45 -2.39
C SER A 85 3.99 4.97 -1.15
N LEU A 86 5.31 5.23 -1.09
CA LEU A 86 6.13 4.87 0.07
C LEU A 86 5.73 5.64 1.33
N VAL A 87 5.44 6.93 1.22
CA VAL A 87 4.99 7.76 2.34
C VAL A 87 3.64 7.28 2.88
N ALA A 88 2.68 7.00 1.99
CA ALA A 88 1.39 6.42 2.37
C ALA A 88 1.57 5.07 3.09
N MET A 89 2.42 4.19 2.56
CA MET A 89 2.75 2.91 3.22
C MET A 89 3.38 3.13 4.60
N PHE A 90 4.37 4.01 4.74
CA PHE A 90 5.01 4.26 6.04
C PHE A 90 4.04 4.82 7.07
N ARG A 91 3.14 5.70 6.64
CA ARG A 91 2.04 6.19 7.49
C ARG A 91 1.20 5.04 8.01
N GLN A 92 0.75 4.13 7.14
CA GLN A 92 -0.04 2.96 7.56
C GLN A 92 0.75 2.03 8.49
N GLN A 93 2.03 1.79 8.21
CA GLN A 93 2.91 0.99 9.08
C GLN A 93 3.01 1.61 10.49
N LEU A 94 3.13 2.93 10.60
CA LEU A 94 3.17 3.65 11.87
C LEU A 94 1.81 3.63 12.59
N LEU A 95 0.71 3.89 11.88
CA LEU A 95 -0.65 3.86 12.44
C LEU A 95 -1.08 2.47 12.92
N SER A 96 -0.60 1.41 12.29
CA SER A 96 -0.88 0.03 12.71
C SER A 96 -0.33 -0.31 14.09
N GLY A 97 0.65 0.46 14.59
CA GLY A 97 1.37 0.17 15.84
C GLY A 97 2.17 -1.14 15.79
N GLY A 98 2.36 -1.75 14.62
CA GLY A 98 2.99 -3.06 14.50
C GLY A 98 2.17 -4.22 15.05
N LEU A 99 0.84 -4.07 15.17
CA LEU A 99 -0.05 -5.06 15.80
C LEU A 99 0.15 -6.50 15.29
N TYR A 100 0.41 -6.68 13.99
CA TYR A 100 0.61 -8.01 13.40
C TYR A 100 1.90 -8.68 13.87
N SER A 101 2.98 -7.91 13.93
CA SER A 101 4.32 -8.38 14.30
C SER A 101 4.73 -7.92 15.70
N GLY A 102 3.75 -7.68 16.58
CA GLY A 102 3.93 -7.04 17.87
C GLY A 102 4.75 -7.88 18.87
N LEU A 103 4.89 -7.37 20.10
CA LEU A 103 5.75 -7.97 21.14
C LEU A 103 5.42 -9.42 21.49
N ASP A 104 4.19 -9.87 21.26
CA ASP A 104 3.76 -11.24 21.55
C ASP A 104 3.73 -12.15 20.32
N GLN A 105 4.08 -11.64 19.14
CA GLN A 105 4.13 -12.39 17.87
C GLN A 105 2.83 -13.18 17.59
N ARG A 106 1.69 -12.72 18.13
CA ARG A 106 0.44 -13.51 18.17
C ARG A 106 -0.07 -13.93 16.80
N CYS A 107 0.13 -13.10 15.78
CA CYS A 107 -0.27 -13.41 14.41
C CYS A 107 0.79 -14.26 13.71
N LEU A 108 2.07 -13.96 13.95
CA LEU A 108 3.21 -14.65 13.32
C LEU A 108 3.39 -16.09 13.80
N PHE A 109 2.79 -16.46 14.94
CA PHE A 109 2.76 -17.85 15.39
C PHE A 109 2.01 -18.78 14.43
N CYS A 110 0.93 -18.29 13.78
CA CYS A 110 0.10 -19.09 12.87
C CYS A 110 0.18 -18.64 11.40
N HIS A 111 0.71 -17.45 11.14
CA HIS A 111 0.71 -16.84 9.82
C HIS A 111 2.10 -16.33 9.44
N ASP A 112 2.35 -16.25 8.13
CA ASP A 112 3.53 -15.58 7.58
C ASP A 112 3.41 -14.05 7.70
N ARG A 113 4.13 -13.28 6.87
CA ARG A 113 4.06 -11.82 6.89
C ARG A 113 2.65 -11.33 6.53
N ALA A 114 2.22 -10.24 7.17
CA ALA A 114 0.90 -9.64 6.96
C ALA A 114 0.60 -9.33 5.48
N TYR A 115 1.60 -8.79 4.76
CA TYR A 115 1.51 -8.48 3.34
C TYR A 115 1.24 -9.74 2.50
N ASP A 116 2.02 -10.80 2.72
CA ASP A 116 1.87 -12.07 2.00
C ASP A 116 0.51 -12.71 2.33
N PHE A 117 0.16 -12.77 3.62
CA PHE A 117 -1.11 -13.30 4.08
C PHE A 117 -2.29 -12.59 3.42
N ALA A 118 -2.32 -11.25 3.44
CA ALA A 118 -3.41 -10.48 2.86
C ALA A 118 -3.55 -10.76 1.36
N ARG A 119 -2.45 -10.70 0.59
CA ARG A 119 -2.50 -10.88 -0.86
C ARG A 119 -2.86 -12.29 -1.28
N GLN A 120 -2.36 -13.29 -0.56
CA GLN A 120 -2.57 -14.69 -0.90
C GLN A 120 -3.91 -15.24 -0.40
N ARG A 121 -4.38 -14.80 0.77
CA ARG A 121 -5.50 -15.41 1.49
C ARG A 121 -6.75 -14.55 1.54
N LEU A 122 -6.65 -13.26 1.28
CA LEU A 122 -7.78 -12.33 1.33
C LEU A 122 -8.06 -11.75 -0.06
N VAL A 123 -9.26 -11.22 -0.22
CA VAL A 123 -9.70 -10.51 -1.42
C VAL A 123 -10.74 -9.47 -1.03
N LEU A 124 -10.77 -8.35 -1.74
CA LEU A 124 -11.88 -7.40 -1.68
C LEU A 124 -12.98 -7.85 -2.63
N ARG A 125 -14.19 -8.05 -2.10
CA ARG A 125 -15.39 -8.39 -2.86
C ARG A 125 -16.53 -7.51 -2.36
N ASP A 126 -17.16 -6.77 -3.28
CA ASP A 126 -18.26 -5.85 -2.97
C ASP A 126 -17.92 -4.85 -1.85
N GLY A 127 -16.68 -4.35 -1.86
CA GLY A 127 -16.17 -3.41 -0.86
C GLY A 127 -15.87 -4.03 0.52
N LYS A 128 -15.95 -5.35 0.66
CA LYS A 128 -15.65 -6.07 1.90
C LYS A 128 -14.41 -6.93 1.77
N LEU A 129 -13.58 -6.93 2.82
CA LEU A 129 -12.47 -7.86 2.93
C LEU A 129 -13.02 -9.22 3.33
N VAL A 130 -12.83 -10.21 2.45
CA VAL A 130 -13.29 -11.58 2.67
C VAL A 130 -12.13 -12.57 2.49
N GLY A 131 -12.24 -13.73 3.14
CA GLY A 131 -11.36 -14.86 2.88
C GLY A 131 -11.49 -15.33 1.44
N ARG A 132 -10.38 -15.33 0.68
CA ARG A 132 -10.35 -15.65 -0.75
C ARG A 132 -10.99 -17.01 -1.07
N TYR A 133 -10.68 -18.00 -0.25
CA TYR A 133 -11.11 -19.39 -0.45
C TYR A 133 -12.30 -19.78 0.44
N SER A 134 -12.45 -19.15 1.61
CA SER A 134 -13.49 -19.50 2.58
C SER A 134 -14.75 -18.64 2.49
N GLY A 135 -14.69 -17.49 1.80
CA GLY A 135 -15.77 -16.51 1.74
C GLY A 135 -16.11 -15.83 3.07
N HIS A 136 -15.34 -16.08 4.13
CA HIS A 136 -15.62 -15.50 5.45
C HIS A 136 -15.45 -13.98 5.45
N ASP A 137 -16.40 -13.28 6.08
CA ASP A 137 -16.30 -11.85 6.35
C ASP A 137 -15.21 -11.60 7.42
N ILE A 138 -14.15 -10.89 7.03
CA ILE A 138 -12.99 -10.68 7.91
C ILE A 138 -13.32 -9.69 9.04
N ALA A 139 -14.22 -8.72 8.82
CA ALA A 139 -14.63 -7.79 9.87
C ALA A 139 -15.38 -8.52 10.99
N ALA A 140 -16.19 -9.52 10.63
CA ALA A 140 -16.89 -10.36 11.59
C ALA A 140 -15.98 -11.42 12.25
N PHE A 141 -14.94 -11.90 11.54
CA PHE A 141 -14.05 -12.95 12.01
C PHE A 141 -12.97 -12.47 12.98
N LEU A 142 -12.42 -11.27 12.79
CA LEU A 142 -11.27 -10.79 13.56
C LEU A 142 -11.54 -10.58 15.07
N PRO A 143 -12.70 -10.09 15.52
CA PRO A 143 -12.96 -9.94 16.96
C PRO A 143 -12.78 -11.26 17.71
N GLY A 144 -11.92 -11.27 18.74
CA GLY A 144 -11.59 -12.46 19.51
C GLY A 144 -10.57 -13.41 18.86
N HIS A 145 -10.32 -13.32 17.54
CA HIS A 145 -9.20 -14.03 16.92
C HIS A 145 -7.88 -13.52 17.51
N ALA A 146 -6.98 -14.41 17.89
CA ALA A 146 -5.74 -14.07 18.59
C ALA A 146 -5.94 -13.13 19.80
N ARG A 147 -7.10 -13.20 20.47
CA ARG A 147 -7.50 -12.33 21.58
C ARG A 147 -7.47 -10.83 21.23
N LEU A 148 -7.71 -10.49 19.97
CA LEU A 148 -7.85 -9.09 19.55
C LEU A 148 -9.10 -8.48 20.20
N THR A 149 -8.92 -7.31 20.80
CA THR A 149 -10.02 -6.43 21.17
C THR A 149 -10.74 -5.91 19.92
N PRO A 150 -11.98 -5.40 20.02
CA PRO A 150 -12.68 -4.84 18.87
C PRO A 150 -11.91 -3.70 18.16
N SER A 151 -11.19 -2.86 18.92
CA SER A 151 -10.39 -1.77 18.34
C SER A 151 -9.14 -2.27 17.63
N GLU A 152 -8.48 -3.30 18.17
CA GLU A 152 -7.36 -3.98 17.51
C GLU A 152 -7.83 -4.71 16.24
N ALA A 153 -8.96 -5.40 16.29
CA ALA A 153 -9.56 -6.06 15.12
C ALA A 153 -9.85 -5.06 14.00
N ALA A 154 -10.38 -3.88 14.32
CA ALA A 154 -10.60 -2.82 13.33
C ALA A 154 -9.30 -2.30 12.73
N ARG A 155 -8.24 -2.08 13.53
CA ARG A 155 -6.92 -1.69 13.02
C ARG A 155 -6.28 -2.77 12.16
N MET A 156 -6.45 -4.04 12.53
CA MET A 156 -5.96 -5.18 11.77
C MET A 156 -6.66 -5.30 10.42
N TYR A 157 -7.98 -5.12 10.40
CA TYR A 157 -8.77 -5.06 9.17
C TYR A 157 -8.23 -3.96 8.24
N ALA A 158 -8.06 -2.74 8.75
CA ALA A 158 -7.53 -1.62 7.98
C ALA A 158 -6.12 -1.91 7.44
N THR A 159 -5.29 -2.59 8.24
CA THR A 159 -3.94 -3.02 7.83
C THR A 159 -4.02 -3.98 6.62
N PHE A 160 -4.85 -5.02 6.68
CA PHE A 160 -5.00 -5.95 5.57
C PHE A 160 -5.60 -5.32 4.33
N GLU A 161 -6.61 -4.47 4.52
CA GLU A 161 -7.24 -3.72 3.43
C GLU A 161 -6.22 -2.83 2.71
N SER A 162 -5.30 -2.19 3.45
CA SER A 162 -4.24 -1.36 2.88
C SER A 162 -3.24 -2.12 1.99
N PHE A 163 -3.13 -3.44 2.12
CA PHE A 163 -2.29 -4.26 1.24
C PHE A 163 -2.98 -4.67 -0.07
N LEU A 164 -4.30 -4.49 -0.15
CA LEU A 164 -5.12 -4.85 -1.30
C LEU A 164 -5.66 -3.65 -2.07
N LEU A 165 -5.64 -2.48 -1.46
CA LEU A 165 -6.01 -1.22 -2.09
C LEU A 165 -4.77 -0.45 -2.56
N PRO A 166 -4.93 0.43 -3.56
CA PRO A 166 -4.00 1.49 -3.83
C PRO A 166 -3.61 2.26 -2.56
N PRO A 167 -2.34 2.68 -2.42
CA PRO A 167 -1.95 3.61 -1.37
C PRO A 167 -2.82 4.87 -1.45
N ARG A 168 -3.43 5.27 -0.32
CA ARG A 168 -4.28 6.47 -0.20
C ARG A 168 -3.60 7.55 0.60
#